data_AF-A0A928RDF9-F1
#
_entry.id   AF-A0A928RDF9-F1
#
_cell.length_a   1.000
_cell.length_b   1.000
_cell.length_c   1.000
_cell.angle_alpha   90.00
_cell.angle_beta   90.00
_cell.angle_gamma   90.00
#
_symmetry.space_group_name_H-M   'P 1'
#
loop_
_entity.id
_entity.type
_entity.pdbx_description
1 polymer ?
#
loop_
_entity_poly.entity_id
_entity_poly.type
_entity_poly.pdbx_seq_one_letter_code
_entity_poly.pdbx_strand_id
1 'polypeptide(L)'
;MKFLKNYLCLFISFIILFSSFSVLAENITVDFNKININVNGKKVEGNNILYNDRTYVPLRAISEMFLKEVLWNGETNTVDINSFEGFYFKGNSIGKMGDLNIYSDEYKLFEQITSSTLKI
;
A
#
# COMPACT_ATOMS: atom_id res chain seq x y z
N MET A 1 -3.28 -3.73 71.95
CA MET A 1 -2.64 -3.14 70.74
C MET A 1 -1.69 -4.06 69.99
N LYS A 2 -1.39 -5.31 70.44
CA LYS A 2 -0.46 -6.22 69.73
C LYS A 2 -1.08 -6.89 68.49
N PHE A 3 -2.37 -7.22 68.52
CA PHE A 3 -3.07 -7.85 67.39
C PHE A 3 -3.22 -6.93 66.17
N LEU A 4 -3.55 -5.66 66.36
CA LEU A 4 -3.73 -4.70 65.25
C LEU A 4 -2.41 -4.41 64.51
N LYS A 5 -1.27 -4.45 65.22
CA LYS A 5 0.06 -4.20 64.64
C LYS A 5 0.50 -5.31 63.67
N ASN A 6 0.09 -6.57 63.92
CA ASN A 6 0.41 -7.69 63.05
C ASN A 6 -0.38 -7.64 61.73
N TYR A 7 -1.68 -7.31 61.79
CA TYR A 7 -2.49 -7.10 60.58
C TYR A 7 -2.03 -5.89 59.77
N LEU A 8 -1.61 -4.81 60.45
CA LEU A 8 -1.02 -3.64 59.80
C LEU A 8 0.25 -3.98 58.99
N CYS A 9 1.12 -4.84 59.55
CA CYS A 9 2.36 -5.25 58.88
C CYS A 9 2.09 -6.13 57.64
N LEU A 10 1.10 -7.03 57.72
CA LEU A 10 0.68 -7.86 56.58
C LEU A 10 0.06 -7.00 55.46
N PHE A 11 -0.69 -5.96 55.81
CA PHE A 11 -1.26 -5.04 54.84
C PHE A 11 -0.18 -4.22 54.12
N ILE A 12 0.84 -3.76 54.85
CA ILE A 12 1.99 -3.05 54.29
C ILE A 12 2.81 -3.95 53.37
N SER A 13 3.04 -5.22 53.77
CA SER A 13 3.69 -6.23 52.93
C SER A 13 2.95 -6.45 51.61
N PHE A 14 1.62 -6.51 51.65
CA PHE A 14 0.80 -6.69 50.46
C PHE A 14 0.89 -5.50 49.49
N ILE A 15 0.94 -4.27 50.00
CA ILE A 15 1.10 -3.06 49.19
C ILE A 15 2.47 -3.04 48.47
N ILE A 16 3.54 -3.44 49.17
CA ILE A 16 4.89 -3.49 48.59
C ILE A 16 4.95 -4.51 47.45
N LEU A 17 4.33 -5.69 47.63
CA LEU A 17 4.25 -6.72 46.59
C LEU A 17 3.42 -6.27 45.39
N PHE A 18 2.35 -5.51 45.62
CA PHE A 18 1.49 -5.01 44.53
C PHE A 18 2.14 -3.89 43.72
N SER A 19 3.02 -3.09 44.33
CA SER A 19 3.71 -1.97 43.66
C SER A 19 4.73 -2.38 42.59
N SER A 20 5.13 -3.65 42.53
CA SER A 20 6.13 -4.14 41.58
C SER A 20 5.57 -4.44 40.18
N PHE A 21 4.25 -4.37 39.99
CA PHE A 21 3.61 -4.68 38.72
C PHE A 21 3.59 -3.43 37.81
N SER A 22 4.71 -3.14 37.16
CA SER A 22 4.74 -2.16 36.07
C SER A 22 4.30 -2.84 34.77
N VAL A 23 3.13 -2.47 34.25
CA VAL A 23 2.69 -2.86 32.90
C VAL A 23 3.46 -2.01 31.89
N LEU A 24 4.32 -2.64 31.10
CA LEU A 24 5.00 -1.98 29.97
C LEU A 24 4.02 -1.98 28.78
N ALA A 25 3.22 -0.92 28.65
CA ALA A 25 2.40 -0.69 27.47
C ALA A 25 3.21 0.13 26.46
N GLU A 26 3.45 -0.44 25.28
CA GLU A 26 4.05 0.30 24.16
C GLU A 26 2.94 1.03 23.39
N ASN A 27 3.15 2.32 23.09
CA ASN A 27 2.17 3.12 22.35
C ASN A 27 2.39 2.96 20.85
N ILE A 28 1.33 2.66 20.10
CA ILE A 28 1.35 2.62 18.63
C ILE A 28 1.09 4.04 18.12
N THR A 29 2.12 4.66 17.52
CA THR A 29 1.99 5.98 16.88
C THR A 29 1.88 5.80 15.37
N VAL A 30 0.88 6.43 14.76
CA VAL A 30 0.63 6.37 13.31
C VAL A 30 0.37 7.79 12.82
N ASP A 31 1.19 8.26 11.89
CA ASP A 31 1.00 9.57 11.25
C ASP A 31 0.28 9.39 9.91
N PHE A 32 -0.88 10.02 9.74
CA PHE A 32 -1.65 9.99 8.50
C PHE A 32 -1.25 11.14 7.58
N ASN A 33 -1.00 10.82 6.30
CA ASN A 33 -0.74 11.77 5.21
C ASN A 33 0.38 12.78 5.51
N LYS A 34 1.34 12.40 6.35
CA LYS A 34 2.49 13.25 6.72
C LYS A 34 3.52 13.37 5.60
N ILE A 35 3.59 12.38 4.72
CA ILE A 35 4.57 12.31 3.64
C ILE A 35 3.94 12.72 2.32
N ASN A 36 4.62 13.61 1.58
CA ASN A 36 4.28 13.93 0.20
C ASN A 36 5.01 12.97 -0.75
N ILE A 37 4.26 12.30 -1.63
CA ILE A 37 4.80 11.30 -2.54
C ILE A 37 4.61 11.80 -3.97
N ASN A 38 5.72 11.88 -4.71
CA ASN A 38 5.73 12.25 -6.12
C ASN A 38 6.43 11.17 -6.93
N VAL A 39 5.85 10.78 -8.07
CA VAL A 39 6.43 9.87 -9.05
C VAL A 39 6.54 10.63 -10.37
N ASN A 40 7.76 10.74 -10.93
CA ASN A 40 8.02 11.46 -12.18
C ASN A 40 7.47 12.90 -12.21
N GLY A 41 7.58 13.62 -11.08
CA GLY A 41 7.09 15.00 -10.95
C GLY A 41 5.57 15.15 -10.78
N LYS A 42 4.81 14.05 -10.80
CA LYS A 42 3.37 14.06 -10.53
C LYS A 42 3.11 13.60 -9.09
N LYS A 43 2.17 14.27 -8.41
CA LYS A 43 1.73 13.88 -7.07
C LYS A 43 0.96 12.56 -7.14
N VAL A 44 1.26 11.64 -6.23
CA VAL A 44 0.50 10.40 -6.08
C VAL A 44 -0.82 10.71 -5.35
N GLU A 45 -1.93 10.26 -5.92
CA GLU A 45 -3.24 10.35 -5.27
C GLU A 45 -3.46 9.17 -4.32
N GLY A 46 -4.04 9.46 -3.15
CA GLY A 46 -4.34 8.46 -2.12
C GLY A 46 -3.69 8.76 -0.77
N ASN A 47 -4.18 8.04 0.25
CA ASN A 47 -3.68 8.20 1.61
C ASN A 47 -2.36 7.43 1.79
N ASN A 48 -1.47 7.99 2.61
CA ASN A 48 -0.27 7.31 3.11
C ASN A 48 -0.26 7.32 4.64
N ILE A 49 0.42 6.34 5.22
CA ILE A 49 0.67 6.30 6.66
C ILE A 49 2.15 6.13 6.92
N LEU A 50 2.66 6.83 7.92
CA LEU A 50 3.99 6.59 8.47
C LEU A 50 3.81 5.83 9.79
N TYR A 51 4.35 4.62 9.83
CA TYR A 51 4.27 3.71 10.97
C TYR A 51 5.57 2.93 11.07
N ASN A 52 6.16 2.86 12.28
CA ASN A 52 7.43 2.18 12.56
C ASN A 52 8.53 2.55 11.54
N ASP A 53 8.72 3.85 11.31
CA ASP A 53 9.68 4.41 10.35
C ASP A 53 9.52 3.91 8.90
N ARG A 54 8.34 3.40 8.54
CA ARG A 54 7.98 2.96 7.19
C ARG A 54 6.78 3.74 6.68
N THR A 55 6.91 4.26 5.47
CA THR A 55 5.79 4.88 4.75
C THR A 55 5.06 3.82 3.95
N TYR A 56 3.80 3.57 4.29
CA TYR A 56 2.89 2.74 3.51
C TYR A 56 2.18 3.64 2.51
N VAL A 57 2.10 3.16 1.28
CA VAL A 57 1.73 3.96 0.11
C VAL A 57 0.59 3.30 -0.66
N PRO A 58 -0.23 4.06 -1.40
CA PRO A 58 -1.29 3.51 -2.22
C PRO A 58 -0.70 2.76 -3.43
N LEU A 59 -0.51 1.45 -3.27
CA LEU A 59 0.17 0.57 -4.23
C LEU A 59 -0.38 0.74 -5.66
N ARG A 60 -1.71 0.71 -5.82
CA ARG A 60 -2.36 0.81 -7.14
C ARG A 60 -2.02 2.13 -7.84
N ALA A 61 -2.17 3.25 -7.14
CA ALA A 61 -1.90 4.58 -7.71
C ALA A 61 -0.44 4.69 -8.19
N ILE A 62 0.52 4.18 -7.42
CA ILE A 62 1.93 4.18 -7.81
C ILE A 62 2.17 3.28 -9.02
N SER A 63 1.66 2.04 -9.01
CA SER A 63 1.83 1.09 -10.10
C SER A 63 1.26 1.60 -11.43
N GLU A 64 0.08 2.21 -11.41
CA GLU A 64 -0.57 2.76 -12.61
C GLU A 64 0.22 3.95 -13.19
N MET A 65 0.85 4.76 -12.35
CA MET A 65 1.77 5.82 -12.80
C MET A 65 3.01 5.27 -13.52
N PHE A 66 3.38 4.01 -13.27
CA PHE A 66 4.42 3.29 -14.01
C PHE A 66 3.89 2.49 -15.22
N LEU A 67 2.65 2.77 -15.65
CA LEU A 67 1.98 2.05 -16.73
C LEU A 67 1.96 0.54 -16.46
N LYS A 68 1.61 0.16 -15.23
CA LYS A 68 1.37 -1.23 -14.83
C LYS A 68 -0.10 -1.44 -14.54
N GLU A 69 -0.60 -2.60 -14.92
CA GLU A 69 -1.94 -3.04 -14.55
C GLU A 69 -1.90 -3.72 -13.18
N VAL A 70 -2.87 -3.44 -12.31
CA VAL A 70 -2.99 -4.04 -10.98
C VAL A 70 -4.29 -4.83 -10.88
N LEU A 71 -4.17 -6.15 -10.82
CA LEU A 71 -5.30 -7.08 -10.75
C LEU A 71 -5.44 -7.66 -9.33
N TRP A 72 -6.67 -7.88 -8.90
CA TRP A 72 -6.98 -8.55 -7.64
C TRP A 72 -7.59 -9.92 -7.90
N ASN A 73 -6.97 -10.96 -7.37
CA ASN A 73 -7.53 -12.29 -7.31
C ASN A 73 -8.15 -12.52 -5.92
N GLY A 74 -9.48 -12.43 -5.85
CA GLY A 74 -10.24 -12.60 -4.61
C GLY A 74 -10.30 -14.03 -4.08
N GLU A 75 -10.04 -15.04 -4.91
CA GLU A 75 -10.03 -16.45 -4.47
C GLU A 75 -8.75 -16.76 -3.68
N THR A 76 -7.62 -16.22 -4.11
CA THR A 76 -6.31 -16.46 -3.51
C THR A 76 -5.81 -15.31 -2.62
N ASN A 77 -6.57 -14.21 -2.54
CA ASN A 77 -6.16 -12.96 -1.91
C ASN A 77 -4.81 -12.42 -2.42
N THR A 78 -4.58 -12.55 -3.73
CA THR A 78 -3.32 -12.15 -4.39
C THR A 78 -3.51 -10.91 -5.25
N VAL A 79 -2.50 -10.04 -5.26
CA VAL A 79 -2.41 -8.89 -6.16
C VAL A 79 -1.37 -9.19 -7.23
N ASP A 80 -1.77 -9.13 -8.50
CA ASP A 80 -0.88 -9.28 -9.64
C ASP A 80 -0.59 -7.90 -10.25
N ILE A 81 0.69 -7.60 -10.49
CA ILE A 81 1.12 -6.35 -11.12
C ILE A 81 1.80 -6.69 -12.43
N ASN A 82 1.11 -6.41 -13.53
CA ASN A 82 1.57 -6.77 -14.86
C ASN A 82 2.17 -5.56 -15.58
N SER A 83 3.26 -5.80 -16.29
CA SER A 83 3.73 -4.85 -17.28
C SER A 83 2.85 -5.00 -18.51
N PHE A 84 2.41 -3.89 -19.10
CA PHE A 84 2.04 -3.92 -20.51
C PHE A 84 3.32 -4.25 -21.28
N GLU A 85 3.50 -5.52 -21.66
CA GLU A 85 4.49 -5.86 -22.67
C GLU A 85 4.11 -5.05 -23.90
N GLY A 86 5.05 -4.21 -24.36
CA GLY A 86 4.85 -3.40 -25.55
C GLY A 86 4.31 -4.31 -26.65
N PHE A 87 3.17 -3.94 -27.21
CA PHE A 87 2.56 -4.67 -28.31
C PHE A 87 3.57 -4.74 -29.46
N TYR A 88 4.27 -5.87 -29.59
CA TYR A 88 4.98 -6.18 -30.82
C TYR A 88 3.90 -6.38 -31.87
N PHE A 89 3.73 -5.38 -32.74
CA PHE A 89 2.79 -5.43 -33.85
C PHE A 89 3.20 -6.57 -34.80
N LYS A 90 2.67 -7.76 -34.56
CA LYS A 90 2.79 -8.90 -35.48
C LYS A 90 1.67 -8.82 -36.50
N GLY A 91 1.72 -7.79 -37.35
CA GLY A 91 0.85 -7.63 -38.51
C GLY A 91 1.65 -7.65 -39.80
N ASN A 92 0.97 -7.67 -40.93
CA ASN A 92 1.62 -7.29 -42.18
C ASN A 92 1.80 -5.76 -42.19
N SER A 93 3.02 -5.30 -42.49
CA SER A 93 3.24 -3.87 -42.71
C SER A 93 2.42 -3.43 -43.92
N ILE A 94 1.56 -2.45 -43.72
CA ILE A 94 0.71 -1.85 -44.77
C ILE A 94 1.32 -0.56 -45.34
N GLY A 95 2.39 -0.07 -44.73
CA GLY A 95 3.09 1.11 -45.18
C GLY A 95 4.23 1.50 -44.24
N LYS A 96 5.01 2.49 -44.68
CA LYS A 96 6.02 3.16 -43.87
C LYS A 96 5.73 4.66 -43.82
N MET A 97 5.87 5.24 -42.64
CA MET A 97 5.92 6.69 -42.44
C MET A 97 7.28 7.04 -41.84
N GLY A 98 8.20 7.51 -42.69
CA GLY A 98 9.60 7.67 -42.30
C GLY A 98 10.21 6.33 -41.88
N ASP A 99 10.76 6.28 -40.67
CA ASP A 99 11.40 5.07 -40.11
C ASP A 99 10.42 4.15 -39.36
N LEU A 100 9.13 4.47 -39.35
CA LEU A 100 8.08 3.69 -38.66
C LEU A 100 7.29 2.82 -39.64
N ASN A 101 7.10 1.54 -39.30
CA ASN A 101 6.20 0.63 -40.03
C ASN A 101 4.76 0.76 -39.50
N ILE A 102 3.81 0.92 -40.40
CA ILE A 102 2.37 0.95 -40.13
C ILE A 102 1.82 -0.47 -40.32
N TYR A 103 0.98 -0.95 -39.40
CA TYR A 103 0.41 -2.30 -39.40
C TYR A 103 -1.12 -2.25 -39.42
N SER A 104 -1.78 -3.15 -40.16
CA SER A 104 -3.24 -3.13 -40.39
C SER A 104 -4.12 -3.38 -39.17
N ASP A 105 -3.58 -3.95 -38.10
CA ASP A 105 -4.39 -4.50 -36.99
C ASP A 105 -4.54 -3.48 -35.86
N GLU A 106 -5.03 -2.28 -36.20
CA GLU A 106 -4.76 -1.08 -35.41
C GLU A 106 -5.88 -0.62 -34.46
N TYR A 107 -7.12 -1.12 -34.54
CA TYR A 107 -8.25 -0.44 -33.87
C TYR A 107 -8.95 -1.17 -32.71
N LYS A 108 -8.85 -2.51 -32.60
CA LYS A 108 -9.67 -3.23 -31.60
C LYS A 108 -9.14 -3.15 -30.17
N LEU A 109 -7.84 -2.96 -29.99
CA LEU A 109 -7.22 -3.02 -28.67
C LEU A 109 -7.23 -1.66 -27.95
N PHE A 110 -7.16 -0.56 -28.71
CA PHE A 110 -7.18 0.79 -28.15
C PHE A 110 -8.55 1.12 -27.53
N GLU A 111 -9.66 0.72 -28.16
CA GLU A 111 -11.01 0.84 -27.59
C GLU A 111 -11.21 -0.02 -26.33
N GLN A 112 -10.58 -1.19 -26.27
CA GLN A 112 -10.68 -2.08 -25.12
C GLN A 112 -9.88 -1.55 -23.92
N ILE A 113 -8.73 -0.92 -24.17
CA ILE A 113 -7.89 -0.28 -23.13
C ILE A 113 -8.53 1.04 -22.66
N THR A 114 -9.10 1.85 -23.55
CA THR A 114 -9.82 3.08 -23.16
C THR A 114 -11.11 2.77 -22.41
N SER A 115 -11.87 1.73 -22.79
CA SER A 115 -13.11 1.35 -22.07
C SER A 115 -12.88 0.72 -20.70
N SER A 116 -11.71 0.13 -20.43
CA SER A 116 -11.35 -0.39 -19.10
C SER A 116 -10.78 0.70 -18.18
N THR A 117 -10.06 1.69 -18.74
CA THR A 117 -9.55 2.84 -17.98
C THR A 117 -10.61 3.91 -17.67
N LEU A 118 -11.72 3.97 -18.43
CA LEU A 118 -12.85 4.89 -18.20
C LEU A 118 -13.98 4.33 -17.31
N LYS A 119 -13.81 3.15 -16.69
CA LYS A 119 -14.82 2.51 -15.82
C LYS A 119 -14.61 2.77 -14.32
N ILE A 120 -14.03 3.92 -13.96
CA ILE A 120 -13.98 4.42 -12.57
C ILE A 120 -15.10 5.43 -12.37
#